data_AF-A0A7Y5VT79-F1
#
_entry.id   AF-A0A7Y5VT79-F1
#
_cell.length_a   1.000
_cell.length_b   1.000
_cell.length_c   1.000
_cell.angle_alpha   90.00
_cell.angle_beta   90.00
_cell.angle_gamma   90.00
#
_symmetry.space_group_name_H-M   'P 1'
#
loop_
_entity.id
_entity.type
_entity.pdbx_description
1 polymer ?
#
loop_
_entity_poly.entity_id
_entity_poly.type
_entity_poly.pdbx_seq_one_letter_code
_entity_poly.pdbx_strand_id
1 'polypeptide(L)'
;MADALDTAAFLKQFPPCFESKPFYSDEGDCVHWWFENADHYADRVDCWLTLYRAIDGDRLVGFKLKNVKSLLSVFDAIGLDVRTGPKGWAINIQALIAYSPWAEPSAAGSPSYRDLLKRLSDVAPQQTVELGESILAK
;
A
#
# COMPACT_ATOMS: atom_id res chain seq x y z
N MET A 1 43.99 -22.90 2.77
CA MET A 1 42.78 -23.04 3.61
C MET A 1 42.16 -21.65 3.66
N ALA A 2 41.10 -21.42 2.90
CA ALA A 2 40.41 -20.14 2.91
C ALA A 2 39.42 -20.17 4.09
N ASP A 3 39.57 -19.22 5.01
CA ASP A 3 38.63 -18.99 6.09
C ASP A 3 37.22 -18.84 5.51
N ALA A 4 36.30 -19.66 6.00
CA ALA A 4 34.89 -19.46 5.77
C ALA A 4 34.52 -18.13 6.42
N LEU A 5 34.39 -17.07 5.60
CA LEU A 5 33.85 -15.80 6.06
C LEU A 5 32.54 -16.09 6.81
N ASP A 6 32.47 -15.64 8.06
CA ASP A 6 31.26 -15.69 8.87
C ASP A 6 30.18 -14.84 8.19
N THR A 7 29.41 -15.49 7.33
CA THR A 7 28.36 -14.90 6.51
C THR A 7 27.31 -14.20 7.38
N ALA A 8 27.11 -14.66 8.62
CA ALA A 8 26.15 -14.08 9.55
C ALA A 8 26.64 -12.73 10.10
N ALA A 9 27.95 -12.59 10.35
CA ALA A 9 28.54 -11.31 10.76
C ALA A 9 28.53 -10.28 9.62
N PHE A 10 28.74 -10.72 8.37
CA PHE A 10 28.67 -9.85 7.19
C PHE A 10 27.25 -9.33 6.93
N LEU A 11 26.23 -10.19 7.04
CA LEU A 11 24.83 -9.81 6.80
C LEU A 11 24.26 -8.85 7.86
N LYS A 12 24.78 -8.86 9.09
CA LYS A 12 24.37 -7.91 10.15
C LYS A 12 24.77 -6.45 9.87
N GLN A 13 25.71 -6.20 8.97
CA GLN A 13 26.15 -4.84 8.63
C GLN A 13 25.28 -4.16 7.57
N PHE A 14 24.41 -4.91 6.88
CA PHE A 14 23.51 -4.35 5.89
C PHE A 14 22.14 -4.08 6.52
N PRO A 15 21.53 -2.92 6.25
CA PRO A 15 20.14 -2.69 6.62
C PRO A 15 19.26 -3.81 6.04
N PRO A 16 18.14 -4.14 6.70
CA PRO A 16 17.23 -5.15 6.16
C PRO A 16 16.91 -4.79 4.71
N CYS A 17 17.08 -5.76 3.82
CA CYS A 17 16.92 -5.59 2.38
C CYS A 17 15.48 -5.26 1.95
N PHE A 18 14.55 -5.24 2.90
CA PHE A 18 13.15 -4.91 2.71
C PHE A 18 12.65 -4.05 3.87
N GLU A 19 11.94 -2.97 3.51
CA GLU A 19 11.22 -2.15 4.46
C GLU A 19 9.75 -2.05 4.01
N SER A 20 8.84 -2.50 4.87
CA SER A 20 7.40 -2.42 4.62
C SER A 20 6.93 -0.97 4.77
N LYS A 21 6.86 -0.27 3.64
CA LYS A 21 6.34 1.09 3.57
C LYS A 21 5.45 1.27 2.35
N PRO A 22 4.35 2.01 2.48
CA PRO A 22 3.59 2.43 1.32
C PRO A 22 4.39 3.46 0.52
N PHE A 23 4.27 3.37 -0.80
CA PHE A 23 4.91 4.25 -1.76
C PHE A 23 3.88 4.68 -2.80
N TYR A 24 3.80 5.98 -3.04
CA TYR A 24 2.99 6.53 -4.12
C TYR A 24 3.84 6.78 -5.37
N SER A 25 3.39 6.24 -6.51
CA SER A 25 3.95 6.48 -7.82
C SER A 25 3.10 7.51 -8.56
N ASP A 26 3.67 8.68 -8.83
CA ASP A 26 2.97 9.74 -9.55
C ASP A 26 2.76 9.42 -11.04
N GLU A 27 3.74 8.78 -11.67
CA GLU A 27 3.68 8.35 -13.08
C GLU A 27 2.53 7.35 -13.31
N GLY A 28 2.33 6.43 -12.36
CA GLY A 28 1.27 5.42 -12.45
C GLY A 28 -0.04 5.80 -11.76
N ASP A 29 -0.12 6.99 -11.14
CA ASP A 29 -1.18 7.42 -10.22
C ASP A 29 -1.65 6.28 -9.31
N CYS A 30 -0.71 5.71 -8.54
CA CYS A 30 -1.00 4.53 -7.75
C CYS A 30 -0.20 4.43 -6.46
N VAL A 31 -0.80 3.85 -5.43
CA VAL A 31 -0.13 3.46 -4.19
C VAL A 31 0.24 1.99 -4.28
N HIS A 32 1.50 1.70 -4.01
CA HIS A 32 2.03 0.37 -3.79
C HIS A 32 2.36 0.20 -2.31
N TRP A 33 2.02 -0.95 -1.73
CA TRP A 33 2.54 -1.31 -0.42
C TRP A 33 2.75 -2.82 -0.36
N TRP A 34 3.97 -3.19 -0.01
CA TRP A 34 4.38 -4.54 0.30
C TRP A 34 4.47 -4.71 1.81
N PHE A 35 3.77 -5.69 2.35
CA PHE A 35 3.81 -6.07 3.76
C PHE A 35 5.01 -6.97 4.07
N GLU A 36 5.38 -7.81 3.11
CA GLU A 36 6.43 -8.83 3.23
C GLU A 36 7.22 -8.93 1.92
N ASN A 37 8.50 -9.32 2.01
CA ASN A 37 9.31 -9.66 0.85
C ASN A 37 9.13 -11.14 0.53
N ALA A 38 8.23 -11.45 -0.41
CA ALA A 38 7.94 -12.81 -0.84
C ALA A 38 7.65 -12.88 -2.34
N ASP A 39 7.95 -14.04 -2.94
CA ASP A 39 7.53 -14.37 -4.29
C ASP A 39 6.00 -14.40 -4.36
N HIS A 40 5.44 -13.72 -5.34
CA HIS A 40 4.00 -13.45 -5.39
C HIS A 40 3.46 -13.46 -6.81
N TYR A 41 2.14 -13.56 -6.90
CA TYR A 41 1.38 -13.34 -8.11
C TYR A 41 0.38 -12.20 -7.91
N ALA A 42 -0.04 -11.58 -9.02
CA ALA A 42 -0.99 -10.47 -9.01
C ALA A 42 -2.41 -10.99 -9.22
N ASP A 43 -3.30 -10.66 -8.28
CA ASP A 43 -4.73 -10.95 -8.33
C ASP A 43 -5.49 -9.63 -8.53
N ARG A 44 -5.99 -9.42 -9.74
CA ARG A 44 -6.71 -8.19 -10.09
C ARG A 44 -8.16 -8.30 -9.63
N VAL A 45 -8.47 -7.61 -8.54
CA VAL A 45 -9.82 -7.57 -7.97
C VAL A 45 -10.76 -6.77 -8.88
N ASP A 46 -10.34 -5.59 -9.31
CA ASP A 46 -11.12 -4.72 -10.19
C ASP A 46 -10.23 -3.72 -10.97
N CYS A 47 -10.79 -2.59 -11.41
CA CYS A 47 -10.03 -1.55 -12.10
C CYS A 47 -9.17 -0.66 -11.18
N TRP A 48 -9.41 -0.69 -9.87
CA TRP A 48 -8.74 0.13 -8.87
C TRP A 48 -7.73 -0.69 -8.07
N LEU A 49 -8.08 -1.91 -7.68
CA LEU A 49 -7.33 -2.74 -6.76
C LEU A 49 -6.72 -3.96 -7.44
N THR A 50 -5.44 -4.17 -7.16
CA THR A 50 -4.73 -5.42 -7.42
C THR A 50 -4.10 -5.87 -6.11
N LEU A 51 -4.34 -7.11 -5.72
CA LEU A 51 -3.72 -7.73 -4.56
C LEU A 51 -2.50 -8.53 -5.01
N TYR A 52 -1.49 -8.60 -4.15
CA TYR A 52 -0.34 -9.46 -4.35
C TYR A 52 -0.37 -10.55 -3.29
N ARG A 53 -0.44 -11.80 -3.75
CA ARG A 53 -0.54 -12.97 -2.88
C ARG A 53 0.69 -13.85 -3.05
N ALA A 54 1.19 -14.39 -1.94
CA ALA A 54 2.34 -15.26 -1.97
C ALA A 54 2.02 -16.54 -2.75
N ILE A 55 2.99 -17.02 -3.54
CA ILE A 55 2.84 -18.27 -4.28
C ILE A 55 2.68 -19.45 -3.31
N ASP A 56 3.36 -19.39 -2.17
CA ASP A 56 3.33 -20.40 -1.12
C ASP A 56 2.21 -20.10 -0.10
N GLY A 57 0.97 -20.49 -0.44
CA GLY A 57 -0.14 -20.50 0.51
C GLY A 57 -1.02 -19.25 0.51
N ASP A 58 -0.99 -18.46 -0.57
CA ASP A 58 -2.02 -17.49 -0.92
C ASP A 58 -2.21 -16.31 0.06
N ARG A 59 -1.26 -16.13 0.98
CA ARG A 59 -1.26 -15.04 1.96
C ARG A 59 -1.08 -13.70 1.27
N LEU A 60 -1.78 -12.66 1.76
CA LEU A 60 -1.67 -11.31 1.23
C LEU A 60 -0.34 -10.66 1.63
N VAL A 61 0.51 -10.37 0.64
CA VAL A 61 1.85 -9.80 0.84
C VAL A 61 1.97 -8.36 0.35
N GLY A 62 0.97 -7.85 -0.35
CA GLY A 62 0.91 -6.44 -0.72
C GLY A 62 -0.32 -6.10 -1.56
N PHE A 63 -0.39 -4.85 -1.99
CA PHE A 63 -1.40 -4.40 -2.93
C PHE A 63 -0.90 -3.24 -3.81
N LYS A 64 -1.65 -3.01 -4.88
CA LYS A 64 -1.59 -1.82 -5.73
C LYS A 64 -2.98 -1.21 -5.82
N LEU A 65 -3.10 0.06 -5.46
CA LEU A 65 -4.31 0.86 -5.60
C LEU A 65 -4.09 1.95 -6.64
N LYS A 66 -4.91 2.01 -7.68
CA LYS A 66 -4.79 2.94 -8.82
C LYS A 66 -5.76 4.12 -8.71
N ASN A 67 -5.48 5.15 -9.52
CA ASN A 67 -6.27 6.37 -9.68
C ASN A 67 -6.46 7.12 -8.34
N VAL A 68 -5.37 7.30 -7.61
CA VAL A 68 -5.35 7.87 -6.27
C VAL A 68 -5.69 9.37 -6.32
N LYS A 69 -5.25 10.10 -7.35
CA LYS A 69 -5.65 11.50 -7.56
C LYS A 69 -7.16 11.67 -7.63
N SER A 70 -7.83 10.79 -8.39
CA SER A 70 -9.30 10.81 -8.49
C SER A 70 -9.95 10.50 -7.13
N LEU A 71 -9.41 9.55 -6.37
CA LEU A 71 -9.87 9.29 -5.00
C LEU A 71 -9.76 10.54 -4.13
N LEU A 72 -8.60 11.19 -4.12
CA LEU A 72 -8.34 12.35 -3.27
C LEU A 72 -9.34 13.48 -3.50
N SER A 73 -9.76 13.72 -4.75
CA SER A 73 -10.79 14.71 -5.04
C SER A 73 -12.16 14.39 -4.40
N VAL A 74 -12.49 13.10 -4.26
CA VAL A 74 -13.70 12.67 -3.55
C VAL A 74 -13.52 12.85 -2.04
N PHE A 75 -12.36 12.50 -1.50
CA PHE A 75 -12.04 12.65 -0.08
C PHE A 75 -12.11 14.10 0.40
N ASP A 76 -11.55 15.02 -0.39
CA ASP A 76 -11.66 16.46 -0.17
C ASP A 76 -13.13 16.90 -0.15
N ALA A 77 -13.94 16.43 -1.12
CA ALA A 77 -15.36 16.72 -1.20
C ALA A 77 -16.20 16.18 -0.02
N ILE A 78 -15.74 15.12 0.66
CA ILE A 78 -16.43 14.55 1.85
C ILE A 78 -15.77 14.96 3.18
N GLY A 79 -14.78 15.86 3.16
CA GLY A 79 -14.16 16.42 4.36
C GLY A 79 -13.29 15.44 5.14
N LEU A 80 -12.73 14.42 4.47
CA LEU A 80 -11.81 13.49 5.12
C LEU A 80 -10.42 14.09 5.14
N ASP A 81 -9.87 14.23 6.34
CA ASP A 81 -8.64 14.99 6.62
C ASP A 81 -7.42 14.33 5.96
N VAL A 82 -7.07 14.79 4.75
CA VAL A 82 -5.78 14.51 4.12
C VAL A 82 -4.77 15.43 4.78
N ARG A 83 -3.97 14.89 5.70
CA ARG A 83 -3.05 15.71 6.49
C ARG A 83 -1.97 16.26 5.57
N THR A 84 -1.89 17.58 5.45
CA THR A 84 -0.73 18.24 4.85
C THR A 84 0.42 18.21 5.85
N GLY A 85 1.43 17.39 5.59
CA GLY A 85 2.70 17.44 6.29
C GLY A 85 3.65 18.47 5.66
N PRO A 86 4.78 18.80 6.32
CA PRO A 86 5.80 19.70 5.77
C PRO A 86 6.50 19.19 4.49
N LYS A 87 6.18 17.96 4.04
CA LYS A 87 6.71 17.34 2.81
C LYS A 87 5.64 17.06 1.73
N GLY A 88 4.38 17.43 1.98
CA GLY A 88 3.29 17.19 1.04
C GLY A 88 2.01 16.69 1.71
N TRP A 89 1.16 16.04 0.93
CA TRP A 89 -0.11 15.48 1.39
C TRP A 89 0.12 14.08 1.98
N ALA A 90 -0.60 13.72 3.04
CA ALA A 90 -0.51 12.40 3.65
C ALA A 90 -1.92 11.83 3.82
N ILE A 91 -2.17 10.65 3.25
CA ILE A 91 -3.47 9.99 3.36
C ILE A 91 -3.37 8.65 4.08
N ASN A 92 -4.32 8.40 4.98
CA ASN A 92 -4.50 7.10 5.61
C ASN A 92 -5.05 6.09 4.59
N ILE A 93 -4.30 5.01 4.36
CA ILE A 93 -4.62 4.01 3.34
C ILE A 93 -5.90 3.24 3.65
N GLN A 94 -6.18 2.94 4.93
CA GLN A 94 -7.41 2.27 5.31
C GLN A 94 -8.62 3.15 5.01
N ALA A 95 -8.53 4.45 5.31
CA ALA A 95 -9.59 5.40 4.98
C ALA A 95 -9.77 5.52 3.46
N LEU A 96 -8.67 5.61 2.71
CA LEU A 96 -8.67 5.64 1.25
C LEU A 96 -9.46 4.46 0.66
N ILE A 97 -9.23 3.26 1.18
CA ILE A 97 -9.92 2.03 0.75
C ILE A 97 -11.37 1.99 1.24
N ALA A 98 -11.63 2.36 2.49
CA ALA A 98 -12.95 2.22 3.12
C ALA A 98 -14.01 3.18 2.55
N TYR A 99 -13.62 4.37 2.14
CA TYR A 99 -14.53 5.41 1.62
C TYR A 99 -14.43 5.61 0.11
N SER A 100 -13.70 4.73 -0.58
CA SER A 100 -13.69 4.68 -2.05
C SER A 100 -15.12 4.50 -2.58
N PRO A 101 -15.70 5.46 -3.32
CA PRO A 101 -17.11 5.44 -3.76
C PRO A 101 -17.44 4.34 -4.77
N TRP A 102 -16.42 3.66 -5.31
CA TRP A 102 -16.50 2.51 -6.20
C TRP A 102 -16.32 1.17 -5.50
N ALA A 103 -16.28 1.16 -4.17
CA ALA A 103 -16.71 0.00 -3.43
C ALA A 103 -18.22 -0.14 -3.70
N GLU A 104 -18.59 -0.63 -4.90
CA GLU A 104 -19.93 -1.09 -5.19
C GLU A 104 -20.43 -1.89 -3.98
N PRO A 105 -21.74 -1.94 -3.68
CA PRO A 105 -22.24 -2.84 -2.64
C PRO A 105 -21.71 -4.28 -2.80
N SER A 106 -21.38 -4.69 -4.03
CA SER A 106 -20.69 -5.94 -4.37
C SER A 106 -19.17 -5.96 -4.08
N ALA A 107 -18.46 -4.84 -4.21
CA ALA A 107 -17.02 -4.69 -3.99
C ALA A 107 -16.63 -4.32 -2.54
N ALA A 108 -17.40 -3.46 -1.86
CA ALA A 108 -17.27 -3.19 -0.42
C ALA A 108 -17.53 -4.45 0.43
N GLY A 109 -18.36 -5.36 -0.10
CA GLY A 109 -18.63 -6.67 0.46
C GLY A 109 -17.67 -7.76 0.01
N SER A 110 -16.76 -7.48 -0.93
CA SER A 110 -15.89 -8.52 -1.50
C SER A 110 -14.92 -9.03 -0.43
N PRO A 111 -14.72 -10.36 -0.33
CA PRO A 111 -13.75 -10.95 0.58
C PRO A 111 -12.36 -10.31 0.43
N SER A 112 -11.95 -9.96 -0.79
CA SER A 112 -10.65 -9.37 -1.08
C SER A 112 -10.43 -7.99 -0.44
N TYR A 113 -11.43 -7.11 -0.45
CA TYR A 113 -11.34 -5.81 0.22
C TYR A 113 -11.34 -5.96 1.75
N ARG A 114 -12.14 -6.89 2.28
CA ARG A 114 -12.16 -7.18 3.73
C ARG A 114 -10.85 -7.78 4.21
N ASP A 115 -10.29 -8.71 3.45
CA ASP A 115 -8.99 -9.32 3.73
C ASP A 115 -7.88 -8.27 3.75
N LEU A 116 -7.90 -7.34 2.78
CA LEU A 116 -6.98 -6.22 2.76
C LEU A 116 -7.16 -5.30 3.98
N LEU A 117 -8.38 -4.87 4.30
CA LEU A 117 -8.64 -4.01 5.46
C LEU A 117 -8.22 -4.68 6.76
N LYS A 118 -8.53 -5.97 6.93
CA LYS A 118 -8.09 -6.77 8.07
C LYS A 118 -6.56 -6.81 8.15
N ARG A 119 -5.89 -7.11 7.03
CA ARG A 119 -4.42 -7.17 6.98
C ARG A 119 -3.79 -5.82 7.30
N LEU A 120 -4.37 -4.73 6.82
CA LEU A 120 -3.92 -3.38 7.16
C LEU A 120 -4.06 -3.08 8.64
N SER A 121 -5.16 -3.53 9.28
CA SER A 121 -5.35 -3.41 10.72
C SER A 121 -4.30 -4.20 11.51
N ASP A 122 -3.90 -5.38 11.02
CA ASP A 122 -2.89 -6.23 11.67
C ASP A 122 -1.46 -5.69 11.51
N VAL A 123 -1.10 -5.19 10.33
CA VAL A 123 0.29 -4.85 9.98
C VAL A 123 0.68 -3.46 10.45
N ALA A 124 -0.22 -2.47 10.35
CA ALA A 124 0.03 -1.14 10.92
C ALA A 124 -1.25 -0.28 10.92
N PRO A 125 -1.86 -0.02 12.08
CA PRO A 125 -3.19 0.57 12.16
C PRO A 125 -3.32 2.04 11.68
N GLN A 126 -2.24 2.73 11.29
CA GLN A 126 -2.29 4.17 10.95
C GLN A 126 -1.23 4.60 9.92
N GLN A 127 -0.89 3.76 8.94
CA GLN A 127 0.11 4.15 7.93
C GLN A 127 -0.46 5.20 6.96
N THR A 128 0.33 6.25 6.78
CA THR A 128 0.08 7.32 5.82
C THR A 128 1.05 7.22 4.66
N VAL A 129 0.58 7.46 3.45
CA VAL A 129 1.45 7.62 2.28
C VAL A 129 1.65 9.10 2.00
N GLU A 130 2.91 9.52 1.88
CA GLU A 130 3.29 10.87 1.46
C GLU A 130 3.09 11.00 -0.06
N LEU A 131 2.37 12.04 -0.42
CA LEU A 131 1.94 12.40 -1.75
C LEU A 131 2.64 13.74 -2.02
N GLY A 132 3.61 13.75 -2.94
CA GLY A 132 4.41 14.95 -3.24
C GLY A 132 3.58 16.20 -3.56
N GLU A 133 4.21 17.38 -3.51
CA GLU A 133 3.54 18.70 -3.50
C GLU A 133 2.59 18.98 -4.69
N SER A 134 2.71 18.26 -5.80
CA SER A 134 2.03 18.57 -7.08
C SER A 134 0.64 17.93 -7.28
N ILE A 135 0.09 17.22 -6.28
CA ILE A 135 -1.03 16.28 -6.53
C ILE A 135 -2.41 16.97 -6.59
N LEU A 136 -2.54 18.18 -6.02
CA LEU A 136 -3.78 18.97 -6.02
C LEU A 136 -3.64 20.35 -6.71
N ALA A 137 -2.55 20.59 -7.43
CA ALA A 137 -2.39 21.82 -8.22
C ALA A 137 -3.29 21.76 -9.47
N LYS A 138 -4.54 22.20 -9.32
CA LYS A 138 -5.40 22.72 -10.39
C LYS A 138 -6.08 24.00 -9.93
#